data_AF-A0AAW7XFS4-F1
#
_entry.id   AF-A0AAW7XFS4-F1
#
_cell.length_a   1.000
_cell.length_b   1.000
_cell.length_c   1.000
_cell.angle_alpha   90.00
_cell.angle_beta   90.00
_cell.angle_gamma   90.00
#
_symmetry.space_group_name_H-M   'P 1'
#
loop_
_entity.id
_entity.type
_entity.pdbx_description
1 polymer ?
#
loop_
_entity_poly.entity_id
_entity_poly.type
_entity_poly.pdbx_seq_one_letter_code
_entity_poly.pdbx_strand_id
1 'polypeptide(L)'
;EKGIYVVLASGRPTAAMVHYAKELQLDQYNSYIISFNGSQIIDMAKEECIFEQTLSVEDVHDIYDFGQANNTAFITYKDGVIIG
;
A
#
# COMPACT_ATOMS: atom_id res chain seq x y z
N GLU A 1 -24.50 1.93 14.86
CA GLU A 1 -23.66 2.59 13.83
C GLU A 1 -24.35 3.82 13.26
N LYS A 2 -23.59 4.79 12.75
CA LYS A 2 -24.10 6.02 12.11
C LYS A 2 -24.15 5.96 10.57
N GLY A 3 -23.82 4.81 9.97
CA GLY A 3 -23.74 4.66 8.51
C GLY A 3 -22.58 5.43 7.86
N ILE A 4 -21.50 5.68 8.61
CA ILE A 4 -20.32 6.42 8.14
C ILE A 4 -19.21 5.41 7.85
N TYR A 5 -18.59 5.52 6.67
CA TYR A 5 -17.39 4.78 6.32
C TYR A 5 -16.14 5.47 6.88
N VAL A 6 -15.27 4.68 7.52
CA VAL A 6 -13.97 5.14 8.02
C VAL A 6 -12.88 4.42 7.25
N VAL A 7 -12.13 5.15 6.43
CA VAL A 7 -11.08 4.59 5.57
C VAL A 7 -9.71 4.96 6.13
N LEU A 8 -8.80 3.98 6.24
CA LEU A 8 -7.42 4.23 6.65
C LEU A 8 -6.54 4.51 5.42
N ALA A 9 -6.08 5.75 5.25
CA ALA A 9 -5.26 6.18 4.12
C ALA A 9 -3.83 6.55 4.52
N SER A 10 -2.81 6.02 3.85
CA SER A 10 -1.41 6.30 4.14
C SER A 10 -0.45 6.03 2.96
N GLY A 11 0.73 6.63 2.99
CA GLY A 11 1.85 6.26 2.12
C GLY A 11 2.56 4.97 2.49
N ARG A 12 2.25 4.40 3.66
CA ARG A 12 2.82 3.13 4.12
C ARG A 12 2.38 1.96 3.23
N PRO A 13 3.19 0.88 3.15
CA PRO A 13 2.75 -0.39 2.58
C PRO A 13 1.55 -0.97 3.34
N THR A 14 0.68 -1.69 2.64
CA THR A 14 -0.51 -2.35 3.23
C THR A 14 -0.20 -3.16 4.48
N ALA A 15 0.85 -3.99 4.45
CA ALA A 15 1.25 -4.83 5.58
C ALA A 15 1.51 -4.02 6.87
N ALA A 16 1.98 -2.78 6.76
CA ALA A 16 2.24 -1.90 7.89
C ALA A 16 0.97 -1.22 8.44
N MET A 17 -0.17 -1.38 7.77
CA MET A 17 -1.46 -0.76 8.10
C MET A 17 -2.50 -1.76 8.62
N VAL A 18 -2.42 -3.04 8.22
CA VAL A 18 -3.42 -4.07 8.54
C VAL A 18 -3.73 -4.17 10.04
N HIS A 19 -2.72 -4.13 10.89
CA HIS A 19 -2.93 -4.21 12.34
C HIS A 19 -3.81 -3.06 12.86
N TYR A 20 -3.51 -1.82 12.46
CA TYR A 20 -4.30 -0.65 12.84
C TYR A 20 -5.72 -0.69 12.25
N ALA A 21 -5.88 -1.19 11.02
CA ALA A 21 -7.20 -1.36 10.42
C ALA A 21 -8.07 -2.37 11.20
N LYS A 22 -7.47 -3.45 11.71
CA LYS A 22 -8.14 -4.43 12.57
C LYS A 22 -8.46 -3.88 13.96
N GLU A 23 -7.59 -3.05 14.56
CA GLU A 23 -7.90 -2.35 15.81
C GLU A 23 -9.11 -1.41 15.66
N LEU A 24 -9.25 -0.79 14.50
CA LEU A 24 -10.40 0.05 14.12
C LEU A 24 -11.62 -0.76 13.63
N GLN A 25 -11.52 -2.10 13.61
CA GLN A 25 -12.58 -3.03 13.18
C GLN A 25 -13.07 -2.76 11.74
N LEU A 26 -12.20 -2.29 10.86
CA LEU A 26 -12.56 -1.96 9.47
C LEU A 26 -13.03 -3.19 8.67
N ASP A 27 -12.56 -4.37 9.06
CA ASP A 27 -13.00 -5.68 8.56
C ASP A 27 -14.45 -6.01 8.93
N GLN A 28 -14.93 -5.54 10.09
CA GLN A 28 -16.31 -5.76 10.55
C GLN A 28 -17.28 -4.73 9.98
N TYR A 29 -16.78 -3.55 9.59
CA TYR A 29 -17.58 -2.44 9.08
C TYR A 29 -17.62 -2.33 7.55
N ASN A 30 -17.18 -3.35 6.81
CA ASN A 30 -17.11 -3.34 5.34
C ASN A 30 -16.37 -2.10 4.80
N SER A 31 -15.23 -1.78 5.43
CA SER A 31 -14.44 -0.61 5.09
C SER A 31 -13.15 -0.96 4.34
N TYR A 32 -12.28 0.02 4.15
CA TYR A 32 -11.14 -0.06 3.23
C TYR A 32 -9.84 0.44 3.85
N ILE A 33 -8.73 -0.06 3.30
CA ILE A 33 -7.39 0.55 3.41
C ILE A 33 -7.03 1.16 2.06
N ILE A 34 -6.42 2.36 2.09
CA ILE A 34 -5.76 2.98 0.95
C ILE A 34 -4.27 3.14 1.29
N SER A 35 -3.41 2.36 0.65
CA SER A 35 -1.96 2.32 0.92
C SER A 35 -1.16 2.88 -0.25
N PHE A 36 0.17 2.96 -0.09
CA PHE A 36 1.10 3.45 -1.12
C PHE A 36 0.66 4.78 -1.77
N ASN A 37 0.13 5.70 -0.96
CA ASN A 37 -0.38 7.01 -1.40
C ASN A 37 -1.53 6.92 -2.41
N GLY A 38 -2.34 5.86 -2.36
CA GLY A 38 -3.48 5.68 -3.25
C GLY A 38 -3.28 4.66 -4.36
N SER A 39 -2.08 4.09 -4.49
CA SER A 39 -1.81 3.11 -5.55
C SER A 39 -2.39 1.73 -5.27
N GLN A 40 -2.85 1.44 -4.05
CA GLN A 40 -3.51 0.18 -3.72
C GLN A 40 -4.69 0.39 -2.77
N ILE A 41 -5.80 -0.31 -3.04
CA ILE A 41 -7.02 -0.31 -2.19
C ILE A 41 -7.36 -1.74 -1.81
N ILE A 42 -7.52 -1.97 -0.51
CA ILE A 42 -7.93 -3.27 0.06
C ILE A 42 -9.35 -3.15 0.62
N ASP A 43 -10.23 -4.06 0.21
CA ASP A 43 -11.50 -4.33 0.88
C ASP A 43 -11.23 -5.15 2.14
N MET A 44 -11.47 -4.58 3.33
CA MET A 44 -11.13 -5.23 4.59
C MET A 44 -12.13 -6.32 5.00
N ALA A 45 -13.35 -6.32 4.47
CA ALA A 45 -14.29 -7.40 4.77
C ALA A 45 -13.90 -8.70 4.07
N LYS A 46 -13.28 -8.60 2.89
CA LYS A 46 -12.78 -9.73 2.12
C LYS A 46 -11.28 -9.96 2.27
N GLU A 47 -10.57 -8.98 2.82
CA GLU A 47 -9.11 -8.88 2.80
C GLU A 47 -8.53 -9.00 1.37
N GLU A 48 -9.22 -8.43 0.38
CA GLU A 48 -8.88 -8.53 -1.04
C GLU A 48 -8.41 -7.18 -1.60
N CYS A 49 -7.39 -7.22 -2.48
CA CYS A 49 -7.00 -6.06 -3.27
C CYS A 49 -8.03 -5.83 -4.39
N ILE A 50 -8.68 -4.67 -4.37
CA ILE A 50 -9.72 -4.30 -5.36
C ILE A 50 -9.25 -3.25 -6.36
N PHE A 51 -8.11 -2.62 -6.10
CA PHE A 51 -7.45 -1.70 -7.02
C PHE A 51 -5.95 -1.72 -6.76
N GLU A 52 -5.17 -1.76 -7.83
CA GLU A 52 -3.72 -1.67 -7.78
C GLU A 52 -3.17 -0.96 -9.02
N GLN A 53 -2.24 -0.04 -8.79
CA GLN A 53 -1.45 0.61 -9.82
C GLN A 53 0.02 0.53 -9.41
N THR A 54 0.83 -0.12 -10.25
CA THR A 54 2.26 -0.32 -10.04
C THR A 54 3.08 0.44 -11.07
N LEU A 55 4.36 0.66 -10.76
CA LEU A 55 5.35 1.10 -11.73
C LEU A 55 5.67 -0.04 -12.70
N SER A 56 6.00 0.33 -13.95
CA SER A 56 6.56 -0.64 -14.89
C SER A 56 7.97 -1.06 -14.45
N VAL A 57 8.48 -2.15 -15.01
CA VAL A 57 9.86 -2.59 -14.73
C VAL A 57 10.86 -1.57 -15.25
N GLU A 58 10.55 -0.94 -16.38
CA GLU A 58 11.32 0.13 -17.00
C GLU A 58 11.42 1.35 -16.06
N ASP A 59 10.29 1.81 -15.50
CA ASP A 59 10.29 2.92 -14.53
C ASP A 59 11.16 2.60 -13.30
N VAL A 60 11.11 1.35 -12.82
CA VAL A 60 11.91 0.90 -11.67
C VAL A 60 13.41 0.93 -11.99
N HIS A 61 13.81 0.51 -13.20
CA HIS A 61 15.20 0.56 -13.63
C HIS A 61 15.70 2.01 -13.77
N ASP A 62 14.89 2.90 -14.33
CA ASP A 62 15.25 4.32 -14.47
C ASP A 62 15.49 4.97 -13.10
N ILE A 63 14.63 4.67 -12.10
CA ILE A 63 14.79 5.18 -10.74
C ILE A 63 16.03 4.57 -10.06
N TYR A 64 16.31 3.29 -10.29
CA TYR A 64 17.48 2.61 -9.76
C TYR A 64 18.79 3.23 -10.30
N ASP A 65 18.88 3.40 -11.62
CA ASP A 65 20.05 3.99 -12.27
C ASP A 65 20.27 5.44 -11.81
N PHE A 66 19.19 6.21 -11.67
CA PHE A 66 19.25 7.55 -11.08
C PHE A 66 19.78 7.50 -9.63
N GLY A 67 19.31 6.57 -8.81
CA GLY A 67 19.80 6.37 -7.44
C GLY A 67 21.30 6.08 -7.39
N GLN A 68 21.77 5.18 -8.26
CA GLN A 68 23.19 4.84 -8.35
C GLN A 68 24.06 6.02 -8.78
N ALA A 69 23.63 6.77 -9.79
CA ALA A 69 24.33 7.97 -10.25
C ALA A 69 24.44 9.07 -9.17
N ASN A 70 23.52 9.07 -8.21
CA ASN A 70 23.45 10.05 -7.12
C ASN A 70 23.86 9.48 -5.75
N ASN A 71 24.50 8.30 -5.70
CA ASN A 71 24.92 7.63 -4.46
C ASN A 71 23.80 7.51 -3.40
N THR A 72 22.58 7.21 -3.84
CA THR A 72 21.40 7.06 -2.99
C THR A 72 20.94 5.61 -2.97
N ALA A 73 20.61 5.09 -1.78
CA ALA A 73 20.08 3.75 -1.64
C ALA A 73 18.69 3.62 -2.31
N PHE A 74 18.44 2.47 -2.94
CA PHE A 74 17.18 2.15 -3.57
C PHE A 74 16.48 1.02 -2.80
N ILE A 75 15.17 1.14 -2.61
CA ILE A 75 14.30 0.09 -2.10
C ILE A 75 12.93 0.18 -2.79
N THR A 76 12.28 -0.96 -2.98
CA THR A 76 10.90 -1.08 -3.45
C THR A 76 10.22 -2.29 -2.79
N TYR A 77 8.94 -2.51 -3.07
CA TYR A 77 8.15 -3.59 -2.52
C TYR A 77 7.66 -4.51 -3.62
N LYS A 78 7.78 -5.82 -3.42
CA LYS A 78 7.19 -6.83 -4.29
C LYS A 78 6.57 -7.93 -3.43
N ASP A 79 5.30 -8.22 -3.67
CA ASP A 79 4.54 -9.26 -2.94
C ASP A 79 4.63 -9.11 -1.40
N GLY A 80 4.61 -7.85 -0.93
CA GLY A 80 4.71 -7.52 0.50
C GLY A 80 6.13 -7.58 1.10
N VAL A 81 7.15 -7.87 0.29
CA VAL A 81 8.55 -7.96 0.72
C VAL A 81 9.33 -6.74 0.22
N ILE A 82 10.23 -6.23 1.06
CA ILE A 82 11.18 -5.17 0.66
C ILE A 82 12.28 -5.80 -0.20
N ILE A 83 12.52 -5.23 -1.37
CA ILE A 83 13.62 -5.59 -2.27
C ILE A 83 14.38 -4.33 -2.67
N GLY A 84 15.69 -4.40 -2.83
CA GLY A 84 16.55 -3.25 -3.11
C GLY A 84 18.01 -3.64 -3.18
#